data_AF-A0A849T0Y1-F1
#
_entry.id   AF-A0A849T0Y1-F1
#
_cell.length_a   1.000
_cell.length_b   1.000
_cell.length_c   1.000
_cell.angle_alpha   90.00
_cell.angle_beta   90.00
_cell.angle_gamma   90.00
#
_symmetry.space_group_name_H-M   'P 1'
#
loop_
_entity.id
_entity.type
_entity.pdbx_description
1 polymer ?
#
loop_
_entity_poly.entity_id
_entity_poly.type
_entity_poly.pdbx_seq_one_letter_code
_entity_poly.pdbx_strand_id
1 'polypeptide(L)'
;MQAIAKVFNTGHSQAVRLPKAFRVDATEMWISKNEMTGEITLKPKPNADSLEAFFAFLKSLPPSDEFLQPRNDKPSPNPLEDWAE
;
A
#
# COMPACT_ATOMS: atom_id res chain seq x y z
N MET A 1 21.60 -1.77 5.06
CA MET A 1 22.06 -3.18 4.96
C MET A 1 21.98 -3.62 3.51
N GLN A 2 23.02 -4.25 2.99
CA GLN A 2 23.07 -4.73 1.61
C GLN A 2 23.54 -6.19 1.61
N ALA A 3 22.94 -7.04 0.79
CA ALA A 3 23.37 -8.42 0.60
C ALA A 3 23.26 -8.81 -0.86
N ILE A 4 24.15 -9.70 -1.29
CA ILE A 4 24.08 -10.31 -2.61
C ILE A 4 23.05 -11.44 -2.56
N ALA A 5 22.10 -11.43 -3.49
CA ALA A 5 21.08 -12.46 -3.64
C ALA A 5 21.30 -13.20 -4.97
N LYS A 6 20.99 -14.50 -4.98
CA LYS A 6 21.10 -15.31 -6.20
C LYS A 6 19.83 -15.17 -7.04
N VAL A 7 20.00 -14.83 -8.32
CA VAL A 7 18.95 -14.90 -9.33
C VAL A 7 18.94 -16.29 -9.95
N PHE A 8 17.76 -16.88 -10.13
CA PHE A 8 17.59 -18.20 -10.73
C PHE A 8 16.23 -18.27 -11.45
N ASN A 9 16.02 -19.31 -12.24
CA ASN A 9 14.73 -19.55 -12.89
C ASN A 9 13.98 -20.68 -12.18
N THR A 10 12.65 -20.54 -12.11
CA THR A 10 11.71 -21.55 -11.61
C THR A 10 10.62 -21.73 -12.66
N GLY A 11 10.66 -22.84 -13.40
CA GLY A 11 9.82 -23.00 -14.59
C GLY A 11 10.11 -21.90 -15.62
N HIS A 12 9.07 -21.19 -16.06
CA HIS A 12 9.17 -20.06 -17.00
C HIS A 12 9.37 -18.70 -16.32
N SER A 13 9.52 -18.67 -14.99
CA SER A 13 9.65 -17.43 -14.22
C SER A 13 11.08 -17.21 -13.72
N GLN A 14 11.48 -15.96 -13.60
CA GLN A 14 12.70 -15.55 -12.92
C GLN A 14 12.40 -15.28 -11.44
N ALA A 15 13.31 -15.67 -10.55
CA ALA A 15 13.18 -15.51 -9.11
C ALA A 15 14.50 -15.08 -8.45
N VAL A 16 14.37 -14.42 -7.30
CA VAL A 16 15.50 -14.02 -6.44
C VAL A 16 15.40 -14.75 -5.11
N ARG A 17 16.47 -15.42 -4.69
CA ARG A 17 16.52 -16.08 -3.37
C ARG A 17 16.81 -15.05 -2.30
N LEU A 18 15.83 -14.72 -1.47
CA LEU A 18 15.99 -13.79 -0.34
C LEU A 18 16.95 -14.38 0.72
N PRO A 19 18.03 -13.66 1.09
CA PRO A 19 18.88 -14.03 2.22
C PRO A 19 18.10 -13.99 3.54
N LYS A 20 18.60 -14.70 4.56
CA LYS A 20 17.93 -14.84 5.87
C LYS A 20 17.54 -13.48 6.49
N ALA A 21 18.39 -12.47 6.37
CA ALA A 21 18.17 -11.13 6.92
C ALA A 21 17.05 -10.33 6.23
N PHE A 22 16.63 -10.74 5.03
CA PHE A 22 15.60 -10.07 4.22
C PHE A 22 14.32 -10.90 4.10
N ARG A 23 14.17 -11.97 4.90
CA ARG A 23 12.92 -12.74 4.93
C ARG A 23 11.80 -11.87 5.49
N VAL A 24 10.64 -11.97 4.85
CA VAL A 24 9.42 -11.24 5.20
C VAL A 24 8.36 -12.23 5.67
N ASP A 25 7.51 -11.79 6.59
CA ASP A 25 6.34 -12.55 7.05
C ASP A 25 5.11 -12.12 6.25
N ALA A 26 5.15 -12.39 4.94
CA ALA A 26 4.07 -12.07 4.01
C ALA A 26 3.99 -13.13 2.91
N THR A 27 2.77 -13.46 2.49
CA THR A 27 2.51 -14.41 1.40
C THR A 27 2.65 -13.76 0.02
N GLU A 28 2.37 -12.46 -0.07
CA GLU A 28 2.42 -11.67 -1.30
C GLU A 28 3.18 -10.36 -1.09
N MET A 29 3.84 -9.90 -2.15
CA MET A 29 4.58 -8.64 -2.18
C MET A 29 4.10 -7.82 -3.38
N TRP A 30 3.95 -6.51 -3.20
CA TRP A 30 3.91 -5.58 -4.32
C TRP A 30 5.31 -5.39 -4.88
N ILE A 31 5.42 -5.37 -6.21
CA ILE A 31 6.64 -5.12 -6.96
C ILE A 31 6.45 -3.86 -7.80
N SER A 32 7.38 -2.91 -7.67
CA SER A 32 7.44 -1.74 -8.54
C SER A 32 8.85 -1.59 -9.07
N LYS A 33 8.96 -1.11 -10.32
CA LYS A 33 10.23 -0.74 -10.93
C LYS A 33 10.24 0.76 -11.13
N ASN A 34 11.32 1.40 -10.69
CA ASN A 34 11.58 2.78 -11.04
C ASN A 34 12.08 2.81 -12.49
N GLU A 35 11.36 3.48 -13.40
CA GLU A 35 11.70 3.51 -14.82
C GLU A 35 12.99 4.28 -15.13
N MET A 36 13.36 5.24 -14.28
CA MET A 36 14.55 6.07 -14.47
C MET A 36 15.83 5.41 -13.93
N THR A 37 15.76 4.79 -12.76
CA THR A 37 16.92 4.15 -12.11
C THR A 37 17.02 2.64 -12.39
N GLY A 38 15.91 2.02 -12.81
CA GLY A 38 15.78 0.57 -12.94
C GLY A 38 15.63 -0.18 -11.61
N GLU A 39 15.61 0.53 -10.48
CA GLU A 39 15.52 -0.09 -9.15
C GLU A 39 14.17 -0.80 -8.96
N ILE A 40 14.24 -2.02 -8.42
CA ILE A 40 13.06 -2.81 -8.09
C ILE A 40 12.81 -2.69 -6.58
N THR A 41 11.64 -2.18 -6.22
CA THR A 41 11.19 -2.11 -4.83
C THR A 41 10.17 -3.20 -4.55
N LEU A 42 10.36 -3.91 -3.43
CA LEU A 42 9.44 -4.92 -2.93
C LEU A 42 8.81 -4.42 -1.63
N LYS A 43 7.48 -4.40 -1.57
CA LYS A 43 6.72 -4.02 -0.37
C LYS A 43 5.77 -5.15 0.04
N PRO A 44 5.73 -5.57 1.31
CA PRO A 44 4.74 -6.53 1.78
C PRO A 44 3.33 -6.09 1.45
N LYS A 45 2.55 -6.97 0.83
CA LYS A 45 1.12 -6.72 0.62
C LYS A 45 0.41 -7.05 1.94
N PRO A 46 -0.32 -6.10 2.55
CA PRO A 46 -1.09 -6.37 3.75
C PRO A 46 -2.10 -7.50 3.47
N ASN A 47 -2.20 -8.46 4.38
CA ASN A 47 -3.26 -9.47 4.36
C ASN A 47 -4.61 -8.80 4.65
N ALA A 48 -5.70 -9.32 4.10
CA ALA A 48 -7.05 -8.81 4.38
C ALA A 48 -7.34 -8.79 5.90
N ASP A 49 -6.79 -9.78 6.62
CA ASP A 49 -6.87 -9.87 8.08
C ASP A 49 -6.25 -8.66 8.80
N SER A 50 -5.23 -8.00 8.22
CA SER A 50 -4.66 -6.77 8.82
C SER A 50 -5.61 -5.58 8.74
N LEU A 51 -6.42 -5.48 7.68
CA LEU A 51 -7.47 -4.47 7.59
C LEU A 51 -8.57 -4.76 8.60
N GLU A 52 -8.96 -6.03 8.73
CA GLU A 52 -9.95 -6.43 9.73
C GLU A 52 -9.45 -6.17 11.17
N ALA A 53 -8.19 -6.48 11.46
CA ALA A 53 -7.54 -6.18 12.72
C ALA A 53 -7.45 -4.66 12.97
N PHE A 54 -7.17 -3.87 11.94
CA PHE A 54 -7.18 -2.41 12.02
C PHE A 54 -8.58 -1.86 12.32
N PHE A 55 -9.62 -2.36 11.66
CA PHE A 55 -11.01 -1.98 11.95
C PHE A 55 -11.44 -2.44 13.36
N ALA A 56 -11.01 -3.62 13.80
CA ALA A 56 -11.26 -4.10 15.16
C ALA A 56 -10.58 -3.20 16.20
N PHE A 57 -9.34 -2.77 15.94
CA PHE A 57 -8.63 -1.80 16.78
C PHE A 57 -9.36 -0.45 16.82
N LEU A 58 -9.77 0.10 15.67
CA LEU A 58 -10.54 1.33 15.61
C LEU A 58 -11.85 1.26 16.41
N LYS A 59 -12.57 0.12 16.34
CA LYS A 59 -13.80 -0.11 17.12
C LYS A 59 -13.54 -0.20 18.64
N SER A 60 -12.32 -0.54 19.05
CA SER A 60 -11.96 -0.63 20.48
C SER A 60 -11.65 0.72 21.13
N LEU A 61 -11.38 1.75 20.32
CA LEU A 61 -11.13 3.10 20.81
C LEU A 61 -12.47 3.79 21.14
N PRO A 62 -12.54 4.60 22.22
CA PRO A 62 -13.73 5.36 22.53
C PRO A 62 -14.04 6.35 21.39
N PRO A 63 -15.31 6.54 21.02
CA PRO A 63 -15.67 7.52 20.00
C PRO A 63 -15.25 8.91 20.47
N SER A 64 -14.48 9.62 19.63
CA SER A 64 -14.17 11.03 19.83
C SER A 64 -15.00 11.87 18.88
N ASP A 65 -15.87 12.72 19.42
CA ASP A 65 -16.62 13.70 18.63
C ASP A 65 -15.72 14.83 18.08
N GLU A 66 -14.45 14.89 18.50
CA GLU A 66 -13.48 15.90 18.05
C GLU A 66 -13.09 15.76 16.58
N PHE A 67 -13.06 14.53 16.05
CA PHE A 67 -12.58 14.26 14.68
C PHE A 67 -13.67 14.43 13.61
N LEU A 68 -14.94 14.19 13.96
CA LEU A 68 -16.06 14.23 13.03
C LEU A 68 -16.77 15.58 13.09
N GLN A 69 -16.19 16.59 12.44
CA GLN A 69 -16.89 17.84 12.18
C GLN A 69 -18.15 17.58 11.34
N PRO A 70 -19.25 18.34 11.56
CA PRO A 70 -20.47 18.19 10.78
C PRO A 70 -20.16 18.33 9.29
N ARG A 71 -20.50 17.30 8.51
CA ARG A 71 -20.31 17.31 7.05
C ARG A 71 -21.27 18.32 6.44
N ASN A 72 -20.76 19.22 5.60
CA ASN A 72 -21.60 20.05 4.75
C ASN A 72 -22.06 19.21 3.55
N ASP A 73 -23.32 18.79 3.54
CA ASP A 73 -23.91 18.02 2.45
C ASP A 73 -24.30 18.86 1.23
N LYS A 74 -24.04 20.18 1.27
CA LYS A 74 -24.26 21.02 0.10
C LYS A 74 -23.35 20.54 -1.03
N PRO A 75 -23.89 20.31 -2.24
CA PRO A 75 -23.05 20.06 -3.40
C PRO A 75 -22.07 21.22 -3.58
N SER A 76 -20.83 20.91 -3.92
CA SER A 76 -19.84 21.93 -4.24
C SER A 76 -20.35 22.78 -5.41
N PRO A 77 -20.09 24.10 -5.41
CA PRO A 77 -20.39 24.96 -6.55
C PRO A 77 -19.80 24.38 -7.83
N ASN A 78 -20.53 24.47 -8.94
CA ASN A 78 -20.00 24.03 -10.23
C ASN A 78 -18.88 25.00 -10.66
N PRO A 79 -17.61 24.55 -10.79
CA PRO A 79 -16.51 25.44 -11.14
C PRO A 79 -16.59 25.98 -12.57
N LEU A 80 -17.51 25.45 -13.40
CA LEU A 80 -17.67 25.78 -14.82
C LEU A 80 -18.93 26.62 -15.11
N GLU A 81 -19.66 27.06 -14.09
CA GLU A 81 -20.97 27.71 -14.26
C GLU A 81 -20.88 29.05 -15.03
N ASP A 82 -19.77 29.77 -14.88
CA ASP A 82 -19.49 31.04 -15.56
C ASP A 82 -18.48 30.91 -16.72
N TRP A 83 -18.18 29.69 -17.19
CA TRP A 83 -17.24 29.51 -18.28
C TRP A 83 -17.92 29.84 -19.61
N ALA A 84 -17.57 30.99 -20.18
CA ALA A 84 -17.98 31.38 -21.53
C ALA A 84 -17.22 30.57 -22.58
N GLU A 85 -17.95 30.05 -23.58
CA GLU A 85 -17.37 29.45 -24.81
C GLU A 85 -16.62 30.47 -25.67
#